data_AF-A0A4R2LY92-F1
#
_entry.id   AF-A0A4R2LY92-F1
#
_cell.length_a   1.000
_cell.length_b   1.000
_cell.length_c   1.000
_cell.angle_alpha   90.00
_cell.angle_beta   90.00
_cell.angle_gamma   90.00
#
_symmetry.space_group_name_H-M   'P 1'
#
loop_
_entity.id
_entity.type
_entity.pdbx_description
1 polymer ?
#
loop_
_entity_poly.entity_id
_entity_poly.type
_entity_poly.pdbx_seq_one_letter_code
_entity_poly.pdbx_strand_id
1 'polypeptide(L)' 'MWTCPKCGRTFKKQNQSHYCGKAPETVEGYILAQPDSVRVEGNATQSSGKNEM' A
#
# COMPACT_ATOMS: atom_id res chain seq x y z
N MET A 1 10.21 2.25 24.88
CA MET A 1 9.46 2.82 23.74
C MET A 1 10.36 3.79 23.00
N TRP A 2 10.33 3.81 21.67
CA TRP A 2 11.12 4.71 20.83
C TRP A 2 10.23 5.48 19.88
N THR A 3 10.44 6.78 19.77
CA THR A 3 9.66 7.66 18.89
C THR A 3 10.48 7.97 17.65
N CYS A 4 9.89 7.79 16.47
CA CYS A 4 10.56 8.14 15.24
C CYS A 4 10.70 9.67 15.12
N PRO A 5 11.92 10.22 14.96
CA PRO A 5 12.12 11.66 14.87
C PRO A 5 11.56 12.28 13.57
N LYS A 6 11.27 11.45 12.56
CA LYS A 6 10.74 11.92 11.27
C LYS A 6 9.22 12.07 11.25
N CYS A 7 8.50 11.15 11.90
CA CYS A 7 7.04 11.08 11.82
C CYS A 7 6.32 11.10 13.18
N GLY A 8 7.04 11.10 14.30
CA GLY A 8 6.48 11.21 15.65
C GLY A 8 5.75 9.97 16.19
N ARG A 9 5.67 8.88 15.41
CA ARG A 9 5.03 7.62 15.84
C ARG A 9 5.89 6.89 16.88
N THR A 10 5.24 6.30 17.88
CA THR A 10 5.90 5.55 18.96
C THR A 10 5.87 4.05 18.68
N PHE A 11 7.03 3.41 18.81
CA PHE A 11 7.24 2.00 18.54
C PHE A 11 7.80 1.25 19.76
N LYS A 12 7.60 -0.07 19.79
CA LYS A 12 8.09 -0.93 20.90
C LYS A 12 9.62 -1.03 20.91
N LYS A 13 10.25 -1.13 19.74
CA LYS A 13 11.70 -1.30 19.57
C LYS A 13 12.32 -0.10 18.85
N GLN A 14 13.56 0.23 19.19
CA GLN A 14 14.36 1.21 18.44
C GLN A 14 14.60 0.71 17.01
N ASN A 15 14.62 1.64 16.05
CA ASN A 15 14.87 1.36 14.63
C ASN A 15 13.92 0.31 14.02
N GLN A 16 12.71 0.15 14.54
CA GLN A 16 11.70 -0.71 13.92
C GLN A 16 11.40 -0.19 12.50
N SER A 17 11.50 -1.07 11.51
CA SER A 17 11.20 -0.76 10.11
C SER A 17 9.78 -0.23 9.97
N HIS A 18 9.65 0.94 9.37
CA HIS A 18 8.36 1.57 9.10
C HIS A 18 8.52 2.60 7.98
N TYR A 19 7.41 2.93 7.33
CA TYR A 19 7.31 4.02 6.37
C TYR A 19 6.91 5.32 7.09
N CYS A 20 7.64 6.42 6.82
CA CYS A 20 7.41 7.74 7.43
C CYS A 20 6.47 8.64 6.62
N GLY A 21 6.14 8.29 5.37
CA GLY A 21 5.36 9.19 4.52
C GLY A 21 3.88 9.24 4.90
N LYS A 22 3.19 10.26 4.38
CA LYS A 22 1.73 10.38 4.48
C LYS A 22 1.13 9.22 3.70
N ALA A 23 0.26 8.44 4.34
CA ALA A 23 -0.56 7.49 3.61
C ALA A 23 -1.56 8.28 2.75
N PRO A 24 -1.90 7.81 1.55
CA PRO A 24 -2.99 8.39 0.79
C PRO A 24 -4.28 8.31 1.63
N GLU A 25 -5.07 9.39 1.61
CA GLU A 25 -6.29 9.50 2.40
C GLU A 25 -7.44 8.71 1.80
N THR A 26 -7.35 8.39 0.50
CA THR A 26 -8.37 7.66 -0.24
C THR A 26 -7.76 6.55 -1.09
N VAL A 27 -8.61 5.60 -1.48
CA VAL A 27 -8.23 4.48 -2.36
C VAL A 27 -7.80 5.01 -3.73
N GLU A 28 -8.48 6.02 -4.26
CA GLU A 28 -8.16 6.66 -5.53
C GLU A 28 -6.76 7.31 -5.47
N GLY A 29 -6.45 8.01 -4.38
CA GLY A 29 -5.11 8.56 -4.15
C GLY A 29 -4.01 7.49 -4.13
N TYR A 30 -4.31 6.30 -3.59
CA TYR A 30 -3.40 5.16 -3.60
C TYR A 30 -3.21 4.58 -5.02
N ILE A 31 -4.27 4.50 -5.82
CA ILE A 31 -4.21 4.00 -7.22
C ILE A 31 -3.47 5.02 -8.12
N LEU A 32 -3.68 6.31 -7.89
CA LEU A 32 -3.06 7.38 -8.67
C LEU A 32 -1.58 7.61 -8.33
N ALA A 33 -1.15 7.28 -7.12
CA ALA A 33 0.25 7.37 -6.71
C ALA A 33 1.10 6.18 -7.21
N GLN A 34 0.47 5.11 -7.70
CA GLN A 34 1.19 3.95 -8.22
C GLN A 34 1.78 4.23 -9.61
N PRO A 35 3.01 3.72 -9.89
CA PRO A 35 3.60 3.80 -11.22
C PRO A 35 2.74 3.03 -12.23
N ASP A 36 2.80 3.45 -13.51
CA ASP A 36 1.98 2.89 -14.58
C ASP A 36 2.04 1.36 -14.69
N SER A 37 3.21 0.77 -14.46
CA SER A 37 3.42 -0.69 -14.47
C SER A 37 2.60 -1.46 -13.44
N VAL A 38 2.14 -0.79 -12.38
CA VAL A 38 1.31 -1.37 -11.31
C VAL A 38 -0.16 -0.97 -11.48
N ARG A 39 -0.44 0.18 -12.12
CA ARG A 39 -1.81 0.63 -12.42
C ARG A 39 -2.50 -0.23 -13.48
N VAL A 40 -1.76 -1.01 -14.28
CA VAL A 40 -2.31 -1.98 -15.25
C VAL A 40 -3.04 -3.10 -14.51
N GLU A 41 -4.26 -2.75 -14.10
CA GLU A 41 -5.42 -3.57 -13.82
C GLU A 41 -5.22 -4.77 -12.88
N GLY A 42 -5.57 -4.55 -11.62
CA GLY A 42 -5.93 -5.59 -10.65
C GLY A 42 -7.19 -6.39 -11.02
N ASN A 43 -7.45 -6.60 -12.30
CA ASN A 43 -8.56 -7.37 -12.85
C ASN A 43 -8.11 -8.34 -13.97
N ALA A 44 -6.90 -8.90 -13.86
CA ALA A 44 -6.44 -10.03 -14.68
C ALA A 44 -6.37 -11.38 -13.92
N THR A 45 -6.92 -11.46 -12.71
CA THR A 45 -7.08 -12.73 -11.96
C THR A 45 -8.54 -13.02 -11.62
N GLN A 46 -9.43 -12.92 -12.61
CA GLN A 46 -10.70 -13.65 -12.63
C GLN A 46 -10.98 -14.16 -14.05
N SER A 47 -10.02 -14.88 -14.63
CA SER A 47 -10.25 -15.64 -15.88
C SER A 47 -9.75 -17.07 -15.72
N SER A 48 -10.22 -17.75 -14.68
CA SER A 48 -10.14 -19.21 -14.57
C SER A 48 -11.30 -19.68 -13.69
N GLY A 49 -12.44 -19.97 -14.33
CA GLY A 49 -13.52 -20.70 -13.68
C GLY A 49 -14.92 -20.26 -14.08
N LYS A 50 -15.55 -21.10 -14.91
CA LYS A 50 -16.99 -21.25 -15.14
C LYS A 50 -17.62 -20.35 -16.22
N ASN A 51 -17.56 -20.84 -17.46
CA ASN A 51 -18.77 -21.11 -18.23
C ASN A 51 -18.47 -22.12 -19.36
N GLU A 52 -18.47 -23.42 -19.04
CA GLU A 52 -18.75 -24.46 -20.03
C GLU A 52 -20.28 -24.53 -20.16
N MET A 53 -20.77 -24.34 -21.39
CA MET A 53 -22.11 -24.71 -21.85
C MET A 53 -22.01 -26.07 -22.54
#